data_AF-A0A1I5VH47-F1
#
_entry.id   AF-A0A1I5VH47-F1
#
_cell.length_a   1.000
_cell.length_b   1.000
_cell.length_c   1.000
_cell.angle_alpha   90.00
_cell.angle_beta   90.00
_cell.angle_gamma   90.00
#
_symmetry.space_group_name_H-M   'P 1'
#
loop_
_entity.id
_entity.type
_entity.pdbx_description
1 polymer ?
#
loop_
_entity_poly.entity_id
_entity_poly.type
_entity_poly.pdbx_seq_one_letter_code
_entity_poly.pdbx_strand_id
1 'polypeptide(L)'
;MKITNEEVTSKQHGLKAESNNEILNSLVKETITLNGQLGQIFKNRIDELKPVIEVLRKNNYYFKYPDNECEGMSTRGPIIDYNNNHYFVYSIDEDSVYKVNNFNTDSSEKIHFSNFIKQWDFEKAMNGLNYVLELQERFAEIHKKNQIDMRALIDKYS
;
A
#
# COMPACT_ATOMS: atom_id res chain seq x y z
N MET A 1 10.12 -63.54 7.09
CA MET A 1 9.89 -62.15 7.57
C MET A 1 8.60 -61.66 6.95
N LYS A 2 7.54 -61.43 7.76
CA LYS A 2 6.31 -60.77 7.31
C LYS A 2 6.41 -59.30 7.69
N ILE A 3 6.55 -58.43 6.69
CA ILE A 3 6.40 -56.98 6.88
C ILE A 3 4.94 -56.76 7.29
N THR A 4 4.71 -56.10 8.42
CA THR A 4 3.35 -55.84 8.92
C THR A 4 2.72 -54.66 8.16
N ASN A 5 1.39 -54.65 8.00
CA ASN A 5 0.68 -53.54 7.33
C ASN A 5 0.96 -52.18 7.99
N GLU A 6 1.29 -52.16 9.29
CA GLU A 6 1.68 -50.95 10.02
C GLU A 6 3.03 -50.37 9.55
N GLU A 7 4.02 -51.22 9.26
CA GLU A 7 5.33 -50.79 8.73
C GLU A 7 5.22 -50.22 7.30
N VAL A 8 4.34 -50.79 6.48
CA VAL A 8 4.07 -50.29 5.12
C VAL A 8 3.36 -48.94 5.16
N THR A 9 2.40 -48.79 6.06
CA THR A 9 1.62 -47.55 6.23
C THR A 9 2.47 -46.43 6.83
N SER A 10 3.33 -46.74 7.81
CA SER A 10 4.28 -45.77 8.39
C SER A 10 5.29 -45.27 7.35
N LYS A 11 5.85 -46.15 6.51
CA LYS A 11 6.75 -45.76 5.41
C LYS A 11 6.07 -44.90 4.35
N GLN A 12 4.82 -45.21 3.98
CA GLN A 12 4.05 -44.40 3.04
C GLN A 12 3.76 -42.99 3.58
N HIS A 13 3.44 -42.85 4.87
CA HIS A 13 3.26 -41.55 5.49
C HIS A 13 4.57 -40.75 5.57
N GLY A 14 5.70 -41.40 5.86
CA GLY A 14 7.02 -40.76 5.86
C GLY A 14 7.41 -40.19 4.49
N LEU A 15 7.28 -40.99 3.43
CA LEU A 15 7.56 -40.56 2.05
C LEU A 15 6.65 -39.42 1.59
N LYS A 16 5.38 -39.44 1.97
CA LYS A 16 4.43 -38.35 1.70
C LYS A 16 4.78 -37.07 2.44
N ALA A 17 5.24 -37.18 3.69
CA ALA A 17 5.67 -36.02 4.47
C ALA A 17 6.94 -35.38 3.89
N GLU A 18 7.91 -36.19 3.46
CA GLU A 18 9.13 -35.71 2.80
C GLU A 18 8.81 -35.00 1.48
N SER A 19 8.00 -35.60 0.62
CA SER A 19 7.57 -34.97 -0.63
C SER A 19 6.78 -33.67 -0.40
N ASN A 20 5.89 -33.64 0.58
CA ASN A 20 5.18 -32.42 0.96
C ASN A 20 6.13 -31.32 1.45
N ASN A 21 7.19 -31.68 2.19
CA ASN A 21 8.19 -30.71 2.65
C ASN A 21 9.00 -30.14 1.48
N GLU A 22 9.35 -30.93 0.47
CA GLU A 22 10.03 -30.44 -0.73
C GLU A 22 9.15 -29.45 -1.51
N ILE A 23 7.87 -29.77 -1.69
CA ILE A 23 6.90 -28.88 -2.33
C ILE A 23 6.77 -27.58 -1.53
N LEU A 24 6.61 -27.67 -0.21
CA LEU A 24 6.46 -26.51 0.66
C LEU A 24 7.69 -25.60 0.60
N ASN A 25 8.90 -26.17 0.61
CA ASN A 25 10.14 -25.41 0.46
C ASN A 25 10.25 -24.71 -0.89
N SER A 26 9.79 -25.35 -1.97
CA SER A 26 9.74 -24.73 -3.31
C SER A 26 8.78 -23.54 -3.34
N LEU A 27 7.55 -23.72 -2.83
CA LEU A 27 6.53 -22.68 -2.80
C LEU A 27 6.94 -21.48 -1.95
N VAL A 28 7.61 -21.71 -0.81
CA VAL A 28 8.15 -20.65 0.03
C VAL A 28 9.21 -19.83 -0.71
N LYS A 29 10.14 -20.49 -1.43
CA LYS A 29 11.15 -19.80 -2.23
C LYS A 29 10.55 -18.95 -3.36
N GLU A 30 9.56 -19.50 -4.05
CA GLU A 30 8.85 -18.79 -5.12
C GLU A 30 8.10 -17.57 -4.55
N THR A 31 7.41 -17.74 -3.43
CA THR A 31 6.69 -16.66 -2.74
C THR A 31 7.63 -15.53 -2.30
N ILE A 32 8.82 -15.85 -1.79
CA ILE A 32 9.84 -14.85 -1.45
C ILE A 32 10.27 -14.07 -2.70
N THR A 33 10.47 -14.76 -3.80
CA THR A 33 10.90 -14.16 -5.08
C THR A 33 9.82 -13.22 -5.62
N LEU A 34 8.57 -13.67 -5.68
CA LEU A 34 7.42 -12.86 -6.14
C LEU A 34 7.22 -11.63 -5.26
N ASN A 35 7.27 -11.76 -3.93
CA ASN A 35 7.19 -10.62 -3.03
C ASN A 35 8.32 -9.60 -3.24
N GLY A 36 9.52 -10.08 -3.57
CA GLY A 36 10.63 -9.20 -3.95
C GLY A 36 10.34 -8.40 -5.22
N GLN A 37 9.78 -9.05 -6.24
CA GLN A 37 9.40 -8.41 -7.50
C GLN A 37 8.28 -7.37 -7.30
N LEU A 38 7.24 -7.72 -6.55
CA LEU A 38 6.15 -6.79 -6.19
C LEU A 38 6.69 -5.58 -5.42
N GLY A 39 7.57 -5.80 -4.45
CA GLY A 39 8.23 -4.73 -3.72
C GLY A 39 9.00 -3.78 -4.64
N GLN A 40 9.74 -4.32 -5.62
CA GLN A 40 10.48 -3.50 -6.59
C GLN A 40 9.55 -2.69 -7.50
N ILE A 41 8.46 -3.29 -7.99
CA ILE A 41 7.46 -2.61 -8.82
C ILE A 41 6.87 -1.42 -8.07
N PHE A 42 6.49 -1.61 -6.80
CA PHE A 42 5.95 -0.55 -5.97
C PHE A 42 6.97 0.57 -5.74
N LYS A 43 8.23 0.24 -5.45
CA LYS A 43 9.30 1.24 -5.25
C LYS A 43 9.56 2.05 -6.51
N ASN A 44 9.65 1.41 -7.66
CA ASN A 44 9.80 2.11 -8.94
C ASN A 44 8.65 3.11 -9.15
N ARG A 45 7.41 2.70 -8.83
CA ARG A 45 6.25 3.58 -8.95
C ARG A 45 6.29 4.75 -7.96
N ILE A 46 6.75 4.52 -6.73
CA ILE A 46 7.00 5.60 -5.76
C ILE A 46 8.01 6.60 -6.30
N ASP A 47 9.12 6.13 -6.87
CA ASP A 47 10.17 7.00 -7.41
C ASP A 47 9.65 7.86 -8.58
N GLU A 48 8.83 7.30 -9.46
CA GLU A 48 8.14 8.04 -10.52
C GLU A 48 7.21 9.14 -9.96
N LEU A 49 6.46 8.81 -8.90
CA LEU A 49 5.46 9.71 -8.32
C LEU A 49 6.04 10.69 -7.29
N LYS A 50 7.27 10.48 -6.83
CA LYS A 50 7.92 11.26 -5.79
C LYS A 50 7.85 12.78 -6.04
N PRO A 51 8.14 13.30 -7.24
CA PRO A 51 8.03 14.74 -7.50
C PRO A 51 6.61 15.28 -7.26
N VAL A 52 5.59 14.52 -7.66
CA VAL A 52 4.19 14.90 -7.46
C VAL A 52 3.83 14.88 -5.98
N ILE A 53 4.20 13.80 -5.28
CA ILE A 53 3.96 13.66 -3.84
C ILE A 53 4.62 14.80 -3.06
N GLU A 54 5.85 15.17 -3.41
CA GLU A 54 6.54 16.30 -2.79
C GLU A 54 5.84 17.64 -3.04
N VAL A 55 5.35 17.90 -4.25
CA VAL A 55 4.56 19.11 -4.56
C VAL A 55 3.29 19.14 -3.73
N LEU A 56 2.56 18.03 -3.64
CA LEU A 56 1.34 17.95 -2.85
C LEU A 56 1.60 18.23 -1.37
N ARG A 57 2.65 17.60 -0.81
CA ARG A 57 3.06 17.81 0.59
C ARG A 57 3.48 19.25 0.88
N LYS A 58 4.31 19.85 0.01
CA LYS A 58 4.78 21.24 0.17
C LYS A 58 3.65 22.27 0.21
N ASN A 59 2.53 21.96 -0.45
CA ASN A 59 1.35 22.82 -0.48
C ASN A 59 0.30 22.42 0.58
N ASN A 60 0.63 21.53 1.52
CA ASN A 60 -0.27 21.01 2.55
C ASN A 60 -1.54 20.35 1.98
N TYR A 61 -1.48 19.77 0.78
CA TYR A 61 -2.58 18.97 0.26
C TYR A 61 -2.62 17.61 0.93
N TYR A 62 -3.85 17.15 1.17
CA TYR A 62 -4.12 15.85 1.76
C TYR A 62 -4.20 14.78 0.68
N PHE A 63 -3.62 13.62 0.97
CA PHE A 63 -3.82 12.38 0.26
C PHE A 63 -5.06 11.68 0.80
N LYS A 64 -5.85 11.13 -0.13
CA LYS A 64 -7.00 10.26 0.14
C LYS A 64 -6.85 8.99 -0.68
N TYR A 65 -7.57 7.96 -0.30
CA TYR A 65 -7.72 6.78 -1.14
C TYR A 65 -8.78 7.05 -2.25
N PRO A 66 -8.69 6.40 -3.44
CA PRO A 66 -9.58 6.67 -4.57
C PRO A 66 -11.07 6.39 -4.36
N ASP A 67 -11.41 5.43 -3.50
CA ASP A 67 -12.82 5.10 -3.22
C ASP A 67 -13.41 5.97 -2.10
N ASN A 68 -14.74 5.86 -1.92
CA ASN A 68 -15.46 6.59 -0.90
C ASN A 68 -15.60 5.82 0.42
N GLU A 69 -15.02 4.62 0.52
CA GLU A 69 -15.10 3.80 1.74
C GLU A 69 -13.99 4.17 2.74
N CYS A 70 -12.86 4.67 2.24
CA CYS A 70 -11.81 5.24 3.09
C CYS A 70 -12.05 6.73 3.36
N GLU A 71 -12.50 7.06 4.58
CA GLU A 71 -12.62 8.45 5.01
C GLU A 71 -11.28 9.08 5.46
N GLY A 72 -10.23 8.26 5.53
CA GLY A 72 -8.89 8.67 5.97
C GLY A 72 -8.27 9.75 5.09
N MET A 73 -7.51 10.65 5.73
CA MET A 73 -6.73 11.67 5.05
C MET A 73 -5.31 11.69 5.62
N SER A 74 -4.32 11.94 4.78
CA SER A 74 -2.94 12.06 5.22
C SER A 74 -2.24 13.27 4.60
N THR A 75 -1.39 13.95 5.35
CA THR A 75 -0.41 14.92 4.79
C THR A 75 0.99 14.32 4.66
N ARG A 76 1.19 13.09 5.16
CA ARG A 76 2.50 12.42 5.18
C ARG A 76 2.82 11.79 3.82
N GLY A 77 1.82 11.24 3.16
CA GLY A 77 1.96 10.62 1.84
C GLY A 77 0.71 9.86 1.42
N PRO A 78 0.78 9.10 0.32
CA PRO A 78 -0.37 8.38 -0.23
C PRO A 78 -0.92 7.36 0.77
N ILE A 79 -2.26 7.29 0.86
CA ILE A 79 -2.93 6.18 1.52
C ILE A 79 -2.92 5.02 0.53
N ILE A 80 -2.33 3.89 0.93
CA ILE A 80 -2.12 2.73 0.06
C ILE A 80 -3.03 1.56 0.46
N ASP A 81 -3.57 1.53 1.67
CA ASP A 81 -4.58 0.54 2.06
C ASP A 81 -5.41 1.11 3.22
N TYR A 82 -6.52 0.46 3.54
CA TYR A 82 -7.36 0.74 4.69
C TYR A 82 -8.25 -0.46 5.05
N ASN A 83 -8.75 -0.44 6.27
CA ASN A 83 -9.84 -1.28 6.75
C ASN A 83 -10.71 -0.45 7.71
N ASN A 84 -11.70 -1.09 8.33
CA ASN A 84 -12.66 -0.42 9.21
C ASN A 84 -12.02 0.39 10.35
N ASN A 85 -10.81 0.02 10.79
CA ASN A 85 -10.16 0.61 11.96
C ASN A 85 -8.91 1.43 11.64
N HIS A 86 -8.28 1.18 10.49
CA HIS A 86 -6.99 1.78 10.15
C HIS A 86 -6.87 2.12 8.67
N TYR A 87 -6.07 3.13 8.35
CA TYR A 87 -5.51 3.32 7.03
C TYR A 87 -3.99 3.23 7.06
N PHE A 88 -3.40 2.90 5.92
CA PHE A 88 -1.97 2.66 5.75
C PHE A 88 -1.40 3.73 4.83
N VAL A 89 -0.43 4.48 5.34
CA VAL A 89 0.20 5.59 4.62
C VAL A 89 1.63 5.25 4.28
N TYR A 90 2.01 5.45 3.02
CA TYR A 90 3.42 5.38 2.65
C TYR A 90 4.13 6.71 2.92
N SER A 91 5.19 6.69 3.74
CA SER A 91 6.07 7.84 3.97
C SER A 91 7.29 7.75 3.07
N ILE A 92 7.43 8.72 2.14
CA ILE A 92 8.61 8.80 1.26
C ILE A 92 9.88 9.09 2.06
N ASP A 93 9.81 9.98 3.06
CA ASP A 93 11.00 10.43 3.80
C ASP A 93 11.63 9.29 4.61
N GLU A 94 10.81 8.36 5.09
CA GLU A 94 11.22 7.28 5.96
C GLU A 94 11.23 5.91 5.28
N ASP A 95 10.88 5.87 4.01
CA ASP A 95 10.78 4.65 3.21
C ASP A 95 9.92 3.55 3.87
N SER A 96 8.85 3.95 4.56
CA SER A 96 8.12 3.09 5.50
C SER A 96 6.61 3.28 5.42
N VAL A 97 5.87 2.25 5.84
CA VAL A 97 4.40 2.31 5.91
C VAL A 97 3.99 2.63 7.33
N TYR A 98 3.01 3.51 7.48
CA TYR A 98 2.40 3.86 8.75
C TYR A 98 0.96 3.36 8.81
N LYS A 99 0.67 2.52 9.79
CA LYS A 99 -0.69 2.14 10.13
C LYS A 99 -1.25 3.18 11.09
N VAL A 100 -2.27 3.90 10.67
CA VAL A 100 -2.89 4.99 11.42
C VAL A 100 -4.30 4.59 11.82
N ASN A 101 -4.68 4.85 13.06
CA ASN A 101 -6.01 4.53 13.54
C ASN A 101 -7.03 5.60 13.08
N ASN A 102 -8.18 5.16 12.57
CA ASN A 102 -9.24 6.06 12.06
C ASN A 102 -9.84 6.95 13.16
N PHE A 103 -9.85 6.47 14.41
CA PHE A 103 -10.47 7.13 15.56
C PHE A 103 -9.47 7.95 16.39
N ASN A 104 -8.17 7.73 16.20
CA ASN A 104 -7.10 8.45 16.89
C ASN A 104 -5.86 8.52 16.01
N THR A 105 -5.74 9.61 15.24
CA THR A 105 -4.63 9.77 14.28
C THR A 105 -3.27 10.01 14.93
N ASP A 106 -3.22 10.34 16.22
CA ASP A 106 -1.96 10.46 16.98
C ASP A 106 -1.37 9.08 17.28
N SER A 107 -2.20 8.03 17.26
CA SER A 107 -1.77 6.64 17.33
C SER A 107 -1.41 6.16 15.93
N SER A 108 -0.10 6.06 15.67
CA SER A 108 0.42 5.43 14.46
C SER A 108 1.53 4.44 14.77
N GLU A 109 1.48 3.31 14.07
CA GLU A 109 2.48 2.25 14.15
C GLU A 109 3.28 2.20 12.84
N LYS A 110 4.61 2.15 12.96
CA LYS A 110 5.50 2.03 11.81
C LYS A 110 5.63 0.55 11.42
N ILE A 111 5.31 0.25 10.16
CA ILE A 111 5.41 -1.06 9.54
C ILE A 111 6.53 -1.03 8.51
N HIS A 112 7.45 -2.00 8.60
CA HIS A 112 8.47 -2.17 7.59
C HIS A 112 7.83 -2.58 6.25
N PHE A 113 8.22 -1.92 5.15
CA PHE A 113 7.58 -2.12 3.86
C PHE A 113 7.59 -3.59 3.38
N SER A 114 8.67 -4.33 3.65
CA SER A 114 8.74 -5.76 3.32
C SER A 114 7.73 -6.63 4.08
N ASN A 115 7.27 -6.20 5.25
CA ASN A 115 6.17 -6.86 5.96
C ASN A 115 4.82 -6.45 5.37
N PHE A 116 4.71 -5.20 4.91
CA PHE A 116 3.51 -4.71 4.24
C PHE A 116 3.19 -5.51 2.97
N ILE A 117 4.17 -5.67 2.08
CA ILE A 117 3.96 -6.40 0.80
C ILE A 117 3.56 -7.86 1.00
N LYS A 118 3.94 -8.48 2.13
CA LYS A 118 3.65 -9.90 2.39
C LYS A 118 2.25 -10.17 2.92
N GLN A 119 1.62 -9.20 3.57
CA GLN A 119 0.36 -9.44 4.30
C GLN A 119 -0.82 -8.64 3.74
N TRP A 120 -0.57 -7.61 2.94
CA TRP A 120 -1.61 -6.71 2.42
C TRP A 120 -1.81 -6.86 0.91
N ASP A 121 -2.96 -6.36 0.45
CA ASP A 121 -3.36 -6.44 -0.95
C ASP A 121 -2.53 -5.48 -1.80
N PHE A 122 -1.71 -6.06 -2.68
CA PHE A 122 -0.82 -5.30 -3.55
C PHE A 122 -1.57 -4.44 -4.57
N GLU A 123 -2.68 -4.94 -5.12
CA GLU A 123 -3.47 -4.20 -6.10
C GLU A 123 -4.08 -2.96 -5.46
N LYS A 124 -4.60 -3.13 -4.23
CA LYS A 124 -5.08 -2.04 -3.41
C LYS A 124 -3.99 -1.00 -3.12
N ALA A 125 -2.78 -1.46 -2.76
CA ALA A 125 -1.60 -0.60 -2.59
C ALA A 125 -1.27 0.24 -3.83
N MET A 126 -1.30 -0.38 -5.01
CA MET A 126 -1.05 0.29 -6.27
C MET A 126 -2.15 1.28 -6.66
N ASN A 127 -3.41 0.97 -6.37
CA ASN A 127 -4.54 1.87 -6.62
C ASN A 127 -4.44 3.15 -5.80
N GLY A 128 -4.19 3.03 -4.49
CA GLY A 128 -3.96 4.18 -3.62
C GLY A 128 -2.76 5.03 -4.06
N LEU A 129 -1.69 4.38 -4.52
CA LEU A 129 -0.51 5.05 -5.03
C LEU A 129 -0.77 5.79 -6.36
N ASN A 130 -1.45 5.14 -7.30
CA ASN A 130 -1.74 5.74 -8.62
C ASN A 130 -2.69 6.93 -8.55
N TYR A 131 -3.55 6.97 -7.54
CA TYR A 131 -4.50 8.07 -7.32
C TYR A 131 -3.83 9.42 -7.03
N VAL A 132 -2.53 9.43 -6.69
CA VAL A 132 -1.74 10.65 -6.49
C VAL A 132 -1.80 11.59 -7.70
N LEU A 133 -1.78 11.06 -8.93
CA LEU A 133 -1.85 11.87 -10.15
C LEU A 133 -3.22 12.54 -10.29
N GLU A 134 -4.29 11.80 -10.04
CA GLU A 134 -5.65 12.33 -10.06
C GLU A 134 -5.84 13.42 -8.99
N LEU A 135 -5.25 13.24 -7.80
CA LEU A 135 -5.27 14.27 -6.76
C LEU A 135 -4.59 15.56 -7.24
N GLN A 136 -3.43 15.46 -7.89
CA GLN A 136 -2.72 16.62 -8.45
C GLN A 136 -3.59 17.39 -9.44
N GLU A 137 -4.23 16.68 -10.36
CA GLU A 137 -5.13 17.29 -11.36
C GLU A 137 -6.31 17.99 -10.68
N ARG A 138 -6.98 17.31 -9.74
CA ARG A 138 -8.09 17.89 -8.98
C ARG A 138 -7.71 19.15 -8.23
N PHE A 139 -6.54 19.18 -7.57
CA PHE A 139 -6.09 20.39 -6.88
C PHE A 139 -5.78 21.53 -7.86
N ALA A 140 -5.21 21.23 -9.03
CA ALA A 140 -4.97 22.24 -10.07
C ALA A 140 -6.30 22.86 -10.56
N GLU A 141 -7.33 22.05 -10.77
CA GLU A 141 -8.68 22.52 -11.16
C GLU A 141 -9.31 23.41 -10.10
N ILE A 142 -9.21 23.03 -8.81
CA ILE A 142 -9.71 23.83 -7.68
C ILE A 142 -9.05 25.22 -7.69
N HIS A 143 -7.72 25.28 -7.87
CA HIS A 143 -7.00 26.57 -7.92
C HIS A 143 -7.38 27.41 -9.12
N LYS A 144 -7.52 26.80 -10.29
CA LYS A 144 -7.96 27.49 -11.50
C LYS A 144 -9.34 28.13 -11.30
N LYS A 145 -10.28 27.38 -10.70
CA LYS A 145 -11.61 27.91 -10.38
C LYS A 145 -11.54 29.05 -9.36
N ASN A 146 -10.80 28.86 -8.27
CA ASN A 146 -10.64 29.89 -7.24
C ASN A 146 -10.07 31.20 -7.80
N GLN A 147 -9.11 31.13 -8.73
CA GLN A 147 -8.57 32.32 -9.38
C GLN A 147 -9.61 33.07 -10.22
N ILE A 148 -10.48 32.34 -10.94
CA ILE A 148 -11.57 32.95 -11.72
C ILE A 148 -12.56 33.64 -10.77
N ASP A 149 -12.97 32.96 -9.71
CA ASP A 149 -13.93 33.48 -8.73
C ASP A 149 -13.36 34.73 -8.01
N MET A 150 -12.07 34.71 -7.65
CA MET A 150 -11.39 35.86 -7.04
C MET A 150 -11.33 37.07 -7.99
N ARG A 151 -11.05 36.86 -9.28
CA ARG A 151 -11.04 37.94 -10.27
C ARG A 151 -12.42 38.57 -10.42
N ALA A 152 -13.47 37.75 -10.53
CA ALA A 152 -14.84 38.24 -10.62
C ALA A 152 -15.25 39.05 -9.37
N LEU A 153 -14.78 38.65 -8.19
CA LEU A 153 -14.99 39.42 -6.97
C LEU A 153 -14.23 40.76 -7.01
N ILE A 154 -12.97 40.79 -7.44
CA ILE A 154 -12.20 42.03 -7.58
C ILE A 154 -12.92 42.99 -8.53
N ASP A 155 -13.34 42.52 -9.71
CA ASP A 155 -14.04 43.35 -10.71
C ASP A 155 -15.39 43.87 -10.18
N LYS A 156 -16.09 43.10 -9.35
CA LYS A 156 -17.37 43.51 -8.74
C LYS A 156 -17.21 44.64 -7.70
N TYR A 157 -16.06 44.72 -7.05
CA TYR A 157 -15.82 45.63 -5.92
C TYR A 157 -14.72 46.67 -6.18
N SER A 158 -14.19 46.75 -7.42
CA SER A 158 -13.26 47.80 -7.89
C SER A 158 -14.01 48.91 -8.62
#